data_AF-A0A7E5WQ64-F1
#
_entry.id   AF-A0A7E5WQ64-F1
#
_cell.length_a   1.000
_cell.length_b   1.000
_cell.length_c   1.000
_cell.angle_alpha   90.00
_cell.angle_beta   90.00
_cell.angle_gamma   90.00
#
_symmetry.space_group_name_H-M   'P 1'
#
loop_
_entity.id
_entity.type
_entity.pdbx_description
1 polymer ?
#
loop_
_entity_poly.entity_id
_entity_poly.type
_entity_poly.pdbx_seq_one_letter_code
_entity_poly.pdbx_strand_id
1 'polypeptide(L)'
;MPINRSPPPQSAVPQISTATLPVPNVQALYTPLSLSEPNLNLGTDTAVTVISPNITFRNTKRKLSSGTDVNTLADFMSEMREMLQEFKLQQDEKYDKLFSVVNGIRDSLDFLTTQHEDLKLQVKVLESEREGNLKHINDLEGKIENMEQSARSTCIEIRNIPCCKSETKPSLLNTVIETGKLLNVAIQLRDVKDVFRIKTKDPAVKPIIVDFTSVLLKDDFLRKFRNHIKNSYKITTEHLKISGPAKRIYISENLSAKNKRLFFLARDAAKTNQFEFCWVSHGRIYVRERPGSPHLQVKNESDLASIVKAA
;
A
#
# COMPACT_ATOMS: atom_id res chain seq x y z
N MET A 1 -42.89 9.13 -34.19
CA MET A 1 -42.69 7.74 -33.73
C MET A 1 -41.40 7.67 -32.92
N PRO A 2 -41.38 7.13 -31.70
CA PRO A 2 -40.15 6.99 -30.94
C PRO A 2 -39.38 5.76 -31.44
N ILE A 3 -38.11 5.96 -31.78
CA ILE A 3 -37.19 4.90 -32.21
C ILE A 3 -36.78 4.12 -30.95
N ASN A 4 -37.27 2.89 -30.83
CA ASN A 4 -36.94 1.98 -29.75
C ASN A 4 -35.55 1.38 -30.02
N ARG A 5 -34.50 1.88 -29.37
CA ARG A 5 -33.16 1.30 -29.46
C ARG A 5 -32.95 0.31 -28.31
N SER A 6 -32.90 -0.97 -28.65
CA SER A 6 -32.47 -2.02 -27.72
C SER A 6 -30.99 -1.83 -27.36
N PRO A 7 -30.59 -2.00 -26.10
CA PRO A 7 -29.18 -1.97 -25.72
C PRO A 7 -28.43 -3.19 -26.29
N PRO A 8 -27.13 -3.05 -26.61
CA PRO A 8 -26.33 -4.17 -27.12
C PRO A 8 -26.14 -5.26 -26.04
N PRO A 9 -25.95 -6.52 -26.45
CA PRO A 9 -25.77 -7.63 -25.52
C PRO A 9 -24.48 -7.42 -24.70
N GLN A 10 -24.56 -7.70 -23.40
CA GLN A 10 -23.40 -7.65 -22.51
C GLN A 10 -22.40 -8.75 -22.94
N SER A 11 -21.21 -8.33 -23.34
CA SER A 11 -20.06 -9.21 -23.51
C SER A 11 -19.75 -9.89 -22.19
N ALA A 12 -19.74 -11.23 -22.20
CA ALA A 12 -19.44 -12.05 -21.03
C ALA A 12 -18.07 -11.68 -20.46
N VAL A 13 -18.06 -11.25 -19.20
CA VAL A 13 -16.83 -11.02 -18.43
C VAL A 13 -16.23 -12.40 -18.12
N PRO A 14 -14.97 -12.70 -18.51
CA PRO A 14 -14.32 -13.93 -18.08
C PRO A 14 -14.18 -13.90 -16.55
N GLN A 15 -14.65 -14.96 -15.89
CA GLN A 15 -14.48 -15.14 -14.45
C GLN A 15 -12.99 -15.23 -14.14
N ILE A 16 -12.47 -14.19 -13.48
CA ILE A 16 -11.14 -14.21 -12.89
C ILE A 16 -11.27 -15.02 -11.60
N SER A 17 -10.82 -16.27 -11.64
CA SER A 17 -10.58 -17.08 -10.44
C SER A 17 -9.59 -16.32 -9.56
N THR A 18 -10.03 -15.96 -8.35
CA THR A 18 -9.17 -15.42 -7.31
C THR A 18 -8.15 -16.48 -6.90
N ALA A 19 -6.92 -16.37 -7.39
CA ALA A 19 -5.80 -17.14 -6.89
C ALA A 19 -5.46 -16.66 -5.46
N THR A 20 -5.82 -17.47 -4.47
CA THR A 20 -5.42 -17.29 -3.08
C THR A 20 -3.91 -17.52 -2.98
N LEU A 21 -3.15 -16.48 -2.64
CA LEU A 21 -1.73 -16.61 -2.30
C LEU A 21 -1.60 -17.45 -1.01
N PRO A 22 -0.75 -18.48 -0.97
CA PRO A 22 -0.52 -19.23 0.25
C PRO A 22 0.27 -18.37 1.27
N VAL A 23 -0.21 -18.41 2.50
CA VAL A 23 0.40 -17.79 3.70
C VAL A 23 1.83 -18.32 3.87
N PRO A 24 2.83 -17.46 4.18
CA PRO A 24 4.19 -17.94 4.42
C PRO A 24 4.22 -18.79 5.68
N ASN A 25 4.58 -20.07 5.51
CA ASN A 25 4.83 -20.98 6.61
C ASN A 25 6.12 -20.57 7.33
N VAL A 26 5.99 -19.95 8.50
CA VAL A 26 7.10 -19.65 9.40
C VAL A 26 7.45 -20.93 10.17
N GLN A 27 8.21 -21.82 9.53
CA GLN A 27 8.95 -22.91 10.19
C GLN A 27 9.88 -23.58 9.16
N ALA A 28 10.99 -22.90 8.87
CA ALA A 28 12.18 -23.56 8.33
C ALA A 28 13.34 -23.16 9.26
N LEU A 29 13.66 -24.07 10.17
CA LEU A 29 14.84 -24.01 11.01
C LEU A 29 16.07 -23.99 10.11
N TYR A 30 17.03 -23.12 10.46
CA TYR A 30 18.35 -23.03 9.88
C TYR A 30 19.02 -24.42 9.82
N THR A 31 19.23 -24.93 8.60
CA THR A 31 20.19 -26.02 8.34
C THR A 31 21.44 -25.40 7.72
N PRO A 32 22.57 -25.29 8.44
CA PRO A 32 23.84 -24.97 7.81
C PRO A 32 24.36 -26.22 7.10
N LEU A 33 24.18 -26.30 5.78
CA LEU A 33 24.95 -27.24 4.94
C LEU A 33 26.27 -26.57 4.56
N SER A 34 27.23 -26.64 5.47
CA SER A 34 28.65 -26.42 5.18
C SER A 34 29.49 -27.10 6.24
N LEU A 35 30.02 -28.28 5.93
CA LEU A 35 31.29 -28.77 6.50
C LEU A 35 31.92 -29.68 5.45
N SER A 36 32.80 -29.10 4.63
CA SER A 36 33.85 -29.87 3.95
C SER A 36 35.16 -29.49 4.63
N GLU A 37 35.51 -30.24 5.68
CA GLU A 37 36.85 -30.23 6.26
C GLU A 37 37.64 -31.43 5.73
N PRO A 38 38.94 -31.28 5.40
CA PRO A 38 39.78 -32.38 4.99
C PRO A 38 40.30 -33.12 6.23
N ASN A 39 40.07 -34.44 6.32
CA ASN A 39 40.72 -35.26 7.34
C ASN A 39 42.18 -35.51 6.97
N LEU A 40 43.07 -34.62 7.44
CA LEU A 40 44.50 -34.87 7.55
C LEU A 40 44.80 -35.13 9.03
N ASN A 41 45.04 -36.40 9.38
CA ASN A 41 45.67 -36.71 10.65
C ASN A 41 46.90 -37.60 10.38
N LEU A 42 48.07 -36.95 10.38
CA LEU A 42 49.38 -37.57 10.38
C LEU A 42 50.17 -37.03 11.57
N GLY A 43 50.63 -37.95 12.42
CA GLY A 43 51.64 -37.75 13.46
C GLY A 43 51.06 -37.78 14.87
N THR A 44 51.65 -38.43 15.87
CA THR A 44 52.88 -39.22 16.04
C THR A 44 52.72 -39.90 17.40
N ASP A 45 53.17 -41.15 17.58
CA ASP A 45 54.06 -41.49 18.70
C ASP A 45 54.41 -42.99 18.75
N THR A 46 55.71 -43.22 18.52
CA THR A 46 56.59 -44.21 19.13
C THR A 46 56.13 -44.79 20.47
N ALA A 47 55.92 -46.11 20.51
CA ALA A 47 56.43 -47.00 21.57
C ALA A 47 56.16 -48.46 21.17
N VAL A 48 57.20 -49.15 20.70
CA VAL A 48 57.21 -50.60 20.46
C VAL A 48 57.55 -51.30 21.78
N THR A 49 56.57 -51.93 22.42
CA THR A 49 56.78 -52.79 23.60
C THR A 49 56.72 -54.27 23.21
N VAL A 50 57.88 -54.77 22.82
CA VAL A 50 58.53 -56.05 23.18
C VAL A 50 57.71 -57.13 23.96
N ILE A 51 57.61 -58.30 23.30
CA ILE A 51 57.62 -59.73 23.76
C ILE A 51 56.31 -60.48 24.08
N SER A 52 56.10 -61.55 23.29
CA SER A 52 55.84 -62.90 23.81
C SER A 52 56.67 -63.91 23.01
N PRO A 53 57.52 -64.77 23.64
CA PRO A 53 58.42 -65.67 22.95
C PRO A 53 57.84 -67.09 22.97
N ASN A 54 57.34 -67.57 21.84
CA ASN A 54 57.23 -69.01 21.63
C ASN A 54 57.25 -69.32 20.13
N ILE A 55 58.40 -69.09 19.51
CA ILE A 55 58.72 -69.63 18.18
C ILE A 55 60.03 -70.36 18.31
N THR A 56 59.94 -71.69 18.30
CA THR A 56 61.06 -72.61 18.29
C THR A 56 61.80 -72.49 16.95
N PHE A 57 63.07 -72.13 16.99
CA PHE A 57 63.94 -72.13 15.81
C PHE A 57 64.21 -73.58 15.36
N ARG A 58 63.36 -74.12 14.49
CA ARG A 58 63.78 -75.23 13.61
C ARG A 58 64.62 -74.65 12.50
N ASN A 59 65.92 -74.78 12.68
CA ASN A 59 66.96 -74.49 11.73
C ASN A 59 66.90 -75.52 10.57
N THR A 60 65.91 -75.38 9.70
CA THR A 60 65.88 -76.12 8.44
C THR A 60 66.61 -75.27 7.41
N LYS A 61 67.88 -75.57 7.18
CA LYS A 61 68.63 -75.15 6.00
C LYS A 61 67.80 -75.49 4.75
N ARG A 62 66.97 -74.56 4.29
CA ARG A 62 66.48 -74.60 2.91
C ARG A 62 67.58 -73.97 2.06
N LYS A 63 68.18 -74.82 1.23
CA LYS A 63 69.09 -74.44 0.16
C LYS A 63 68.53 -73.20 -0.54
N LEU A 64 69.34 -72.17 -0.65
CA LEU A 64 69.13 -71.10 -1.61
C LEU A 64 69.09 -71.77 -2.99
N SER A 65 67.90 -71.99 -3.53
CA SER A 65 67.75 -72.28 -4.95
C SER A 65 68.11 -70.99 -5.68
N SER A 66 69.37 -70.93 -6.12
CA SER A 66 69.83 -70.03 -7.17
C SER A 66 68.95 -70.26 -8.39
N GLY A 67 67.99 -69.36 -8.58
CA GLY A 67 66.94 -69.48 -9.59
C GLY A 67 65.68 -68.73 -9.17
N THR A 68 65.82 -67.59 -8.50
CA THR A 68 64.76 -66.58 -8.55
C THR A 68 65.00 -65.89 -9.87
N ASP A 69 64.15 -66.18 -10.84
CA ASP A 69 64.19 -65.58 -12.18
C ASP A 69 64.23 -64.06 -12.01
N VAL A 70 65.41 -63.46 -12.14
CA VAL A 70 65.60 -62.01 -12.07
C VAL A 70 64.73 -61.33 -13.14
N ASN A 71 64.45 -62.07 -14.22
CA ASN A 71 63.48 -61.76 -15.26
C ASN A 71 62.05 -61.65 -14.69
N THR A 72 61.54 -62.62 -13.92
CA THR A 72 60.15 -62.56 -13.38
C THR A 72 59.88 -61.39 -12.43
N LEU A 73 60.85 -60.99 -11.60
CA LEU A 73 60.72 -59.80 -10.75
C LEU A 73 60.85 -58.50 -11.56
N ALA A 74 61.72 -58.48 -12.57
CA ALA A 74 61.85 -57.36 -13.50
C ALA A 74 60.58 -57.18 -14.36
N ASP A 75 59.97 -58.29 -14.81
CA ASP A 75 58.72 -58.33 -15.56
C ASP A 75 57.57 -57.79 -14.70
N PHE A 76 57.44 -58.23 -13.44
CA PHE A 76 56.46 -57.67 -12.50
C PHE A 76 56.69 -56.17 -12.23
N MET A 77 57.93 -55.73 -12.04
CA MET A 77 58.24 -54.30 -11.89
C MET A 77 57.95 -53.50 -13.17
N SER A 78 58.07 -54.11 -14.35
CA SER A 78 57.72 -53.50 -15.64
C SER A 78 56.21 -53.36 -15.76
N GLU A 79 55.46 -54.41 -15.44
CA GLU A 79 53.98 -54.43 -15.46
C GLU A 79 53.39 -53.45 -14.44
N MET A 80 53.99 -53.35 -13.24
CA MET A 80 53.65 -52.33 -12.24
C MET A 80 53.96 -50.91 -12.73
N ARG A 81 55.05 -50.69 -13.49
CA ARG A 81 55.33 -49.39 -14.10
C ARG A 81 54.32 -49.04 -15.18
N GLU A 82 53.97 -49.99 -16.04
CA GLU A 82 52.94 -49.79 -17.08
C GLU A 82 51.58 -49.47 -16.45
N MET A 83 51.15 -50.24 -15.44
CA MET A 83 49.90 -50.00 -14.73
C MET A 83 49.89 -48.64 -14.00
N LEU A 84 51.01 -48.24 -13.38
CA LEU A 84 51.14 -46.91 -12.76
C LEU A 84 51.11 -45.79 -13.81
N GLN A 85 51.68 -46.01 -14.98
CA GLN A 85 51.70 -45.07 -16.08
C GLN A 85 50.30 -44.91 -16.70
N GLU A 86 49.58 -46.02 -16.88
CA GLU A 86 48.19 -46.03 -17.33
C GLU A 86 47.26 -45.39 -16.29
N PHE A 87 47.43 -45.71 -15.00
CA PHE A 87 46.68 -45.08 -13.92
C PHE A 87 46.93 -43.57 -13.86
N LYS A 88 48.19 -43.13 -14.05
CA LYS A 88 48.52 -41.70 -14.12
C LYS A 88 47.80 -41.03 -15.29
N LEU A 89 47.82 -41.63 -16.48
CA LEU A 89 47.11 -41.10 -17.66
C LEU A 89 45.60 -41.01 -17.42
N GLN A 90 44.99 -42.04 -16.82
CA GLN A 90 43.56 -42.03 -16.47
C GLN A 90 43.22 -40.96 -15.43
N GLN A 91 44.13 -40.67 -14.49
CA GLN A 91 43.96 -39.60 -13.52
C GLN A 91 44.08 -38.22 -14.19
N ASP A 92 45.09 -38.01 -15.03
CA ASP A 92 45.30 -36.76 -15.76
C ASP A 92 44.06 -36.41 -16.62
N GLU A 93 43.48 -37.40 -17.33
CA GLU A 93 42.25 -37.21 -18.11
C GLU A 93 41.03 -36.83 -17.23
N LYS A 94 40.92 -37.42 -16.03
CA LYS A 94 39.87 -37.07 -15.07
C LYS A 94 40.07 -35.66 -14.51
N TYR A 95 41.31 -35.27 -14.22
CA TYR A 95 41.65 -33.94 -13.76
C TYR A 95 41.32 -32.88 -14.83
N ASP A 96 41.61 -33.14 -16.10
CA ASP A 96 41.27 -32.24 -17.21
C ASP A 96 39.75 -32.04 -17.33
N LYS A 97 38.97 -33.13 -17.25
CA LYS A 97 37.50 -33.06 -17.24
C LYS A 97 36.98 -32.26 -16.04
N LEU A 98 37.54 -32.50 -14.84
CA LEU A 98 37.19 -31.76 -13.64
C LEU A 98 37.51 -30.27 -13.80
N PHE A 99 38.68 -29.93 -14.32
CA PHE A 99 39.10 -28.56 -14.56
C PHE A 99 38.17 -27.84 -15.54
N SER A 100 37.76 -28.53 -16.61
CA SER A 100 36.76 -28.02 -17.55
C SER A 100 35.42 -27.73 -16.89
N VAL A 101 34.92 -28.62 -16.03
CA VAL A 101 33.65 -28.42 -15.31
C VAL A 101 33.76 -27.26 -14.32
N VAL A 102 34.86 -27.17 -13.57
CA VAL A 102 35.11 -26.08 -12.62
C VAL A 102 35.16 -24.73 -13.33
N ASN A 103 35.81 -24.65 -14.50
CA ASN A 103 35.80 -23.43 -15.30
C ASN A 103 34.40 -23.08 -15.82
N GLY A 104 33.62 -24.07 -16.30
CA GLY A 104 32.24 -23.83 -16.72
C GLY A 104 31.33 -23.35 -15.59
N ILE A 105 31.53 -23.86 -14.36
CA ILE A 105 30.84 -23.38 -13.16
C ILE A 105 31.25 -21.95 -12.83
N ARG A 106 32.54 -21.63 -12.91
CA ARG A 106 33.05 -20.28 -12.68
C ARG A 106 32.43 -19.29 -13.66
N ASP A 107 32.44 -19.59 -14.95
CA ASP A 107 31.86 -18.72 -15.98
C ASP A 107 30.35 -18.50 -15.76
N SER A 108 29.64 -19.57 -15.35
CA SER A 108 28.21 -19.49 -15.01
C SER A 108 27.97 -18.62 -13.76
N LEU A 109 28.85 -18.70 -12.77
CA LEU A 109 28.77 -17.90 -11.55
C LEU A 109 29.07 -16.42 -11.83
N ASP A 110 30.05 -16.14 -12.68
CA ASP A 110 30.39 -14.77 -13.11
C ASP A 110 29.22 -14.15 -13.91
N PHE A 111 28.60 -14.94 -14.80
CA PHE A 111 27.39 -14.53 -15.52
C PHE A 111 26.21 -14.27 -14.56
N LEU A 112 25.96 -15.17 -13.62
CA LEU A 112 24.88 -15.01 -12.64
C LEU A 112 25.10 -13.80 -11.74
N THR A 113 26.34 -13.55 -11.33
CA THR A 113 26.72 -12.36 -10.54
C THR A 113 26.42 -11.08 -11.33
N THR A 114 26.76 -11.06 -12.61
CA THR A 114 26.49 -9.92 -13.50
C THR A 114 24.98 -9.67 -13.63
N GLN A 115 24.20 -10.73 -13.88
CA GLN A 115 22.73 -10.64 -13.97
C GLN A 115 22.10 -10.21 -12.64
N HIS A 116 22.63 -10.66 -11.52
CA HIS A 116 22.17 -10.26 -10.19
C HIS A 116 22.39 -8.76 -9.94
N GLU A 117 23.57 -8.23 -10.29
CA GLU A 117 23.83 -6.79 -10.17
C GLU A 117 22.95 -5.95 -11.10
N ASP A 118 22.71 -6.40 -12.34
CA ASP A 118 21.78 -5.73 -13.26
C ASP A 118 20.35 -5.71 -12.71
N LEU A 119 19.83 -6.87 -12.26
CA LEU A 119 18.50 -6.96 -11.68
C LEU A 119 18.35 -6.07 -10.44
N LYS A 120 19.37 -6.03 -9.58
CA LYS A 120 19.41 -5.16 -8.40
C LYS A 120 19.37 -3.68 -8.78
N LEU A 121 20.03 -3.31 -9.88
CA LEU A 121 19.98 -1.95 -10.41
C LEU A 121 18.60 -1.62 -10.95
N GLN A 122 17.99 -2.53 -11.72
CA GLN A 122 16.62 -2.36 -12.23
C GLN A 122 15.61 -2.18 -11.10
N VAL A 123 15.69 -3.00 -10.04
CA VAL A 123 14.82 -2.87 -8.86
C VAL A 123 14.94 -1.48 -8.23
N LYS A 124 16.16 -0.96 -8.05
CA LYS A 124 16.36 0.39 -7.49
C LYS A 124 15.74 1.48 -8.36
N VAL A 125 15.87 1.36 -9.69
CA VAL A 125 15.27 2.32 -10.63
C VAL A 125 13.74 2.29 -10.51
N LEU A 126 13.16 1.10 -10.51
CA LEU A 126 11.70 0.92 -10.37
C LEU A 126 11.17 1.44 -9.03
N GLU A 127 11.89 1.22 -7.92
CA GLU A 127 11.53 1.76 -6.61
C GLU A 127 11.55 3.30 -6.61
N SER A 128 12.59 3.90 -7.20
CA SER A 128 12.70 5.35 -7.34
C SER A 128 11.60 5.93 -8.23
N GLU A 129 11.29 5.28 -9.34
CA GLU A 129 10.22 5.69 -10.24
C GLU A 129 8.85 5.58 -9.56
N ARG A 130 8.60 4.48 -8.84
CA ARG A 130 7.38 4.28 -8.06
C ARG A 130 7.18 5.40 -7.05
N GLU A 131 8.22 5.77 -6.31
CA GLU A 131 8.16 6.88 -5.35
C GLU A 131 7.85 8.22 -6.04
N GLY A 132 8.47 8.48 -7.20
CA GLY A 132 8.16 9.66 -8.02
C GLY A 132 6.71 9.68 -8.51
N ASN A 133 6.22 8.56 -9.01
CA ASN A 133 4.86 8.39 -9.51
C ASN A 133 3.82 8.56 -8.39
N LEU A 134 4.06 8.00 -7.19
CA LEU A 134 3.16 8.18 -6.05
C LEU A 134 3.06 9.65 -5.61
N LYS A 135 4.17 10.40 -5.61
CA LYS A 135 4.16 11.85 -5.35
C LYS A 135 3.34 12.59 -6.40
N HIS A 136 3.55 12.26 -7.67
CA HIS A 136 2.82 12.90 -8.77
C HIS A 136 1.31 12.63 -8.68
N ILE A 137 0.90 11.41 -8.37
CA ILE A 137 -0.51 11.04 -8.18
C ILE A 137 -1.11 11.86 -7.03
N ASN A 138 -0.44 11.94 -5.88
CA ASN A 138 -0.91 12.75 -4.76
C ASN A 138 -1.08 14.24 -5.12
N ASP A 139 -0.16 14.80 -5.89
CA ASP A 139 -0.25 16.19 -6.36
C ASP A 139 -1.44 16.39 -7.32
N LEU A 140 -1.67 15.45 -8.23
CA LEU A 140 -2.80 15.48 -9.15
C LEU A 140 -4.14 15.35 -8.41
N GLU A 141 -4.24 14.40 -7.48
CA GLU A 141 -5.42 14.25 -6.63
C GLU A 141 -5.68 15.52 -5.80
N GLY A 142 -4.64 16.18 -5.30
CA GLY A 142 -4.73 17.46 -4.62
C GLY A 142 -5.25 18.58 -5.53
N LYS A 143 -4.79 18.64 -6.79
CA LYS A 143 -5.29 19.61 -7.78
C LYS A 143 -6.76 19.36 -8.13
N ILE A 144 -7.15 18.10 -8.35
CA ILE A 144 -8.54 17.71 -8.62
C ILE A 144 -9.44 18.12 -7.45
N GLU A 145 -9.02 17.83 -6.23
CA GLU A 145 -9.78 18.21 -5.03
C GLU A 145 -9.95 19.74 -4.92
N ASN A 146 -8.89 20.51 -5.17
CA ASN A 146 -8.98 21.98 -5.16
C ASN A 146 -9.95 22.49 -6.24
N MET A 147 -9.92 21.91 -7.44
CA MET A 147 -10.84 22.25 -8.52
C MET A 147 -12.29 21.90 -8.15
N GLU A 148 -12.52 20.71 -7.60
CA GLU A 148 -13.84 20.26 -7.14
C GLU A 148 -14.42 21.18 -6.06
N GLN A 149 -13.61 21.57 -5.08
CA GLN A 149 -14.03 22.44 -4.00
C GLN A 149 -14.25 23.88 -4.50
N SER A 150 -13.43 24.35 -5.44
CA SER A 150 -13.60 25.65 -6.10
C SER A 150 -14.89 25.73 -6.91
N ALA A 151 -15.23 24.66 -7.64
CA ALA A 151 -16.49 24.56 -8.38
C ALA A 151 -17.73 24.60 -7.48
N ARG A 152 -17.57 24.32 -6.17
CA ARG A 152 -18.62 24.38 -5.15
C ARG A 152 -18.53 25.61 -4.25
N SER A 153 -17.64 26.56 -4.56
CA SER A 153 -17.36 27.74 -3.72
C SER A 153 -18.57 28.66 -3.49
N THR A 154 -19.54 28.62 -4.40
CA THR A 154 -20.82 29.33 -4.38
C THR A 154 -21.97 28.48 -3.86
N CYS A 155 -21.75 27.20 -3.55
CA CYS A 155 -22.81 26.24 -3.24
C CYS A 155 -23.04 26.09 -1.73
N ILE A 156 -24.30 26.03 -1.33
CA ILE A 156 -24.72 25.61 0.02
C ILE A 156 -25.53 24.32 -0.04
N GLU A 157 -25.54 23.62 1.08
CA GLU A 157 -26.36 22.43 1.32
C GLU A 157 -27.35 22.71 2.44
N ILE A 158 -28.64 22.54 2.14
CA ILE A 158 -29.75 22.65 3.09
C ILE A 158 -30.29 21.24 3.37
N ARG A 159 -30.19 20.80 4.61
CA ARG A 159 -30.64 19.49 5.08
C ARG A 159 -31.91 19.58 5.92
N ASN A 160 -32.59 18.44 6.03
CA ASN A 160 -33.81 18.24 6.82
C ASN A 160 -35.06 18.97 6.33
N ILE A 161 -35.13 19.25 5.05
CA ILE A 161 -36.37 19.72 4.40
C ILE A 161 -37.07 18.49 3.78
N PRO A 162 -38.30 18.13 4.20
CA PRO A 162 -39.05 17.02 3.63
C PRO A 162 -39.23 17.15 2.10
N CYS A 163 -39.23 16.02 1.40
CA CYS A 163 -39.55 15.98 -0.03
C CYS A 163 -41.06 16.08 -0.25
N CYS A 164 -41.52 17.03 -1.07
CA CYS A 164 -42.92 17.10 -1.51
C CYS A 164 -43.10 16.33 -2.82
N LYS A 165 -44.23 15.62 -3.00
CA LYS A 165 -44.50 14.81 -4.21
C LYS A 165 -44.57 15.62 -5.50
N SER A 166 -44.93 16.90 -5.41
CA SER A 166 -45.08 17.85 -6.53
C SER A 166 -44.01 18.96 -6.51
N GLU A 167 -42.79 18.63 -6.08
CA GLU A 167 -41.72 19.60 -5.96
C GLU A 167 -41.13 20.02 -7.31
N THR A 168 -41.03 21.33 -7.53
CA THR A 168 -40.46 21.94 -8.75
C THR A 168 -39.31 22.89 -8.39
N LYS A 169 -38.45 23.25 -9.36
CA LYS A 169 -37.36 24.21 -9.13
C LYS A 169 -37.85 25.56 -8.55
N PRO A 170 -38.95 26.17 -9.02
CA PRO A 170 -39.49 27.39 -8.41
C PRO A 170 -39.90 27.20 -6.94
N SER A 171 -40.47 26.04 -6.57
CA SER A 171 -40.81 25.75 -5.16
C SER A 171 -39.57 25.69 -4.27
N LEU A 172 -38.49 25.06 -4.76
CA LEU A 172 -37.21 25.02 -4.07
C LEU A 172 -36.62 26.42 -3.91
N LEU A 173 -36.64 27.22 -4.98
CA LEU A 173 -36.18 28.60 -4.94
C LEU A 173 -36.96 29.45 -3.92
N ASN A 174 -38.29 29.32 -3.89
CA ASN A 174 -39.13 30.01 -2.91
C ASN A 174 -38.71 29.65 -1.48
N THR A 175 -38.38 28.38 -1.22
CA THR A 175 -37.89 27.93 0.08
C THR A 175 -36.58 28.64 0.47
N VAL A 176 -35.66 28.81 -0.49
CA VAL A 176 -34.41 29.54 -0.28
C VAL A 176 -34.67 31.03 -0.02
N ILE A 177 -35.58 31.66 -0.78
CA ILE A 177 -35.96 33.06 -0.60
C ILE A 177 -36.61 33.30 0.77
N GLU A 178 -37.54 32.45 1.20
CA GLU A 178 -38.15 32.53 2.53
C GLU A 178 -37.12 32.33 3.64
N THR A 179 -36.15 31.42 3.44
CA THR A 179 -35.01 31.27 4.36
C THR A 179 -34.15 32.53 4.39
N GLY A 180 -33.92 33.17 3.25
CA GLY A 180 -33.22 34.46 3.16
C GLY A 180 -33.94 35.57 3.92
N LYS A 181 -35.26 35.70 3.75
CA LYS A 181 -36.09 36.66 4.49
C LYS A 181 -35.98 36.47 6.00
N LEU A 182 -36.04 35.22 6.48
CA LEU A 182 -35.86 34.90 7.89
C LEU A 182 -34.51 35.35 8.46
N LEU A 183 -33.48 35.34 7.61
CA LEU A 183 -32.11 35.74 7.95
C LEU A 183 -31.79 37.20 7.65
N ASN A 184 -32.77 38.01 7.21
CA ASN A 184 -32.55 39.36 6.70
C ASN A 184 -31.48 39.41 5.57
N VAL A 185 -31.57 38.48 4.63
CA VAL A 185 -30.80 38.44 3.37
C VAL A 185 -31.79 38.55 2.22
N ALA A 186 -31.70 39.63 1.44
CA ALA A 186 -32.50 39.78 0.24
C ALA A 186 -31.93 38.88 -0.87
N ILE A 187 -32.64 37.79 -1.18
CA ILE A 187 -32.29 36.86 -2.27
C ILE A 187 -33.29 37.05 -3.40
N GLN A 188 -32.78 37.28 -4.62
CA GLN A 188 -33.57 37.38 -5.84
C GLN A 188 -33.31 36.20 -6.78
N LEU A 189 -34.17 36.03 -7.77
CA LEU A 189 -34.04 34.96 -8.77
C LEU A 189 -32.67 34.98 -9.48
N ARG A 190 -32.15 36.17 -9.80
CA ARG A 190 -30.84 36.35 -10.47
C ARG A 190 -29.65 35.96 -9.60
N ASP A 191 -29.85 35.83 -8.30
CA ASP A 191 -28.77 35.54 -7.35
C ASP A 191 -28.52 34.03 -7.23
N VAL A 192 -29.41 33.21 -7.80
CA VAL A 192 -29.34 31.75 -7.77
C VAL A 192 -29.16 31.23 -9.19
N LYS A 193 -28.05 30.52 -9.42
CA LYS A 193 -27.73 29.90 -10.70
C LYS A 193 -28.49 28.60 -10.92
N ASP A 194 -28.54 27.75 -9.89
CA ASP A 194 -29.37 26.53 -9.92
C ASP A 194 -29.78 26.08 -8.51
N VAL A 195 -30.86 25.33 -8.44
CA VAL A 195 -31.35 24.71 -7.21
C VAL A 195 -31.92 23.33 -7.51
N PHE A 196 -31.44 22.32 -6.78
CA PHE A 196 -31.82 20.92 -7.00
C PHE A 196 -31.59 20.07 -5.75
N ARG A 197 -32.21 18.88 -5.72
CA ARG A 197 -31.96 17.90 -4.66
C ARG A 197 -30.94 16.86 -5.07
N ILE A 198 -30.14 16.41 -4.11
CA ILE A 198 -29.22 15.28 -4.29
C ILE A 198 -29.89 13.99 -3.80
N LYS A 199 -29.65 12.89 -4.51
CA LYS A 199 -30.11 11.56 -4.10
C LYS A 199 -29.40 11.11 -2.82
N THR A 200 -30.17 10.65 -1.84
CA THR A 200 -29.68 10.09 -0.58
C THR A 200 -30.24 8.69 -0.37
N LYS A 201 -29.65 7.96 0.60
CA LYS A 201 -30.13 6.63 1.01
C LYS A 201 -31.58 6.68 1.50
N ASP A 202 -31.92 7.70 2.28
CA ASP A 202 -33.31 7.97 2.67
C ASP A 202 -34.01 8.77 1.56
N PRO A 203 -35.07 8.21 0.91
CA PRO A 203 -35.81 8.92 -0.12
C PRO A 203 -36.69 10.05 0.43
N ALA A 204 -37.03 10.04 1.72
CA ALA A 204 -37.94 11.01 2.35
C ALA A 204 -37.28 12.36 2.66
N VAL A 205 -35.96 12.38 2.88
CA VAL A 205 -35.20 13.58 3.26
C VAL A 205 -33.95 13.72 2.40
N LYS A 206 -34.12 14.31 1.22
CA LYS A 206 -33.02 14.60 0.28
C LYS A 206 -32.49 16.03 0.47
N PRO A 207 -31.19 16.28 0.68
CA PRO A 207 -30.65 17.63 0.79
C PRO A 207 -30.89 18.46 -0.46
N ILE A 208 -31.12 19.75 -0.28
CA ILE A 208 -31.22 20.74 -1.35
C ILE A 208 -29.84 21.39 -1.50
N ILE A 209 -29.32 21.42 -2.72
CA ILE A 209 -28.16 22.22 -3.09
C ILE A 209 -28.65 23.48 -3.78
N VAL A 210 -28.05 24.60 -3.39
CA VAL A 210 -28.27 25.91 -3.99
C VAL A 210 -26.91 26.39 -4.49
N ASP A 211 -26.81 26.67 -5.79
CA ASP A 211 -25.65 27.32 -6.41
C ASP A 211 -25.97 28.81 -6.55
N PHE A 212 -25.31 29.66 -5.76
CA PHE A 212 -25.43 31.11 -5.88
C PHE A 212 -24.58 31.66 -7.03
N THR A 213 -24.89 32.85 -7.52
CA THR A 213 -24.03 33.53 -8.50
C THR A 213 -22.79 34.18 -7.86
N SER A 214 -22.83 34.44 -6.55
CA SER A 214 -21.76 35.15 -5.82
C SER A 214 -21.34 34.41 -4.55
N VAL A 215 -20.03 34.24 -4.40
CA VAL A 215 -19.41 33.71 -3.17
C VAL A 215 -19.70 34.63 -1.98
N LEU A 216 -19.71 35.96 -2.21
CA LEU A 216 -19.97 36.96 -1.16
C LEU A 216 -21.38 36.83 -0.59
N LEU A 217 -22.37 36.59 -1.46
CA LEU A 217 -23.76 36.37 -1.03
C LEU A 217 -23.88 35.08 -0.21
N LYS A 218 -23.26 34.01 -0.69
CA LYS A 218 -23.20 32.73 0.02
C LYS A 218 -22.54 32.88 1.40
N ASP A 219 -21.44 33.62 1.50
CA ASP A 219 -20.72 33.88 2.75
C ASP A 219 -21.54 34.75 3.72
N ASP A 220 -22.23 35.79 3.23
CA ASP A 220 -23.17 36.59 4.05
C ASP A 220 -24.31 35.73 4.58
N PHE A 221 -24.93 34.93 3.71
CA PHE A 221 -26.02 34.03 4.06
C PHE A 221 -25.62 33.04 5.17
N LEU A 222 -24.49 32.35 5.01
CA LEU A 222 -23.99 31.41 6.00
C LEU A 222 -23.55 32.08 7.30
N ARG A 223 -22.97 33.29 7.23
CA ARG A 223 -22.61 34.08 8.41
C ARG A 223 -23.86 34.48 9.19
N LYS A 224 -24.89 35.04 8.53
CA LYS A 224 -26.14 35.41 9.18
C LYS A 224 -26.89 34.21 9.73
N PHE A 225 -26.90 33.08 9.03
CA PHE A 225 -27.44 31.82 9.54
C PHE A 225 -26.76 31.38 10.84
N ARG A 226 -25.41 31.35 10.87
CA ARG A 226 -24.64 30.99 12.07
C ARG A 226 -24.91 31.95 13.23
N ASN A 227 -24.98 33.25 12.97
CA ASN A 227 -25.26 34.27 13.99
C ASN A 227 -26.69 34.15 14.52
N HIS A 228 -27.68 33.94 13.65
CA HIS A 228 -29.07 33.75 14.03
C HIS A 228 -29.23 32.54 14.96
N ILE A 229 -28.60 31.40 14.64
CA ILE A 229 -28.63 30.19 15.46
C ILE A 229 -27.98 30.37 16.84
N LYS A 230 -26.99 31.26 16.95
CA LYS A 230 -26.31 31.56 18.22
C LYS A 230 -27.11 32.52 19.10
N ASN A 231 -27.74 33.53 18.50
CA ASN A 231 -28.35 34.65 19.23
C ASN A 231 -29.88 34.58 19.33
N SER A 232 -30.52 33.67 18.60
CA SER A 232 -31.97 33.54 18.52
C SER A 232 -32.37 32.06 18.62
N TYR A 233 -33.36 31.61 17.85
CA TYR A 233 -33.87 30.24 17.86
C TYR A 233 -33.25 29.38 16.74
N LYS A 234 -33.49 28.06 16.82
CA LYS A 234 -33.08 27.12 15.77
C LYS A 234 -34.13 27.14 14.67
N ILE A 235 -33.73 27.38 13.43
CA ILE A 235 -34.64 27.36 12.28
C ILE A 235 -35.19 25.93 12.09
N THR A 236 -36.50 25.85 11.93
CA THR A 236 -37.29 24.63 11.72
C THR A 236 -38.16 24.77 10.48
N THR A 237 -38.71 23.66 10.01
CA THR A 237 -39.65 23.60 8.88
C THR A 237 -40.90 24.46 9.07
N GLU A 238 -41.35 24.66 10.31
CA GLU A 238 -42.52 25.49 10.63
C GLU A 238 -42.28 26.96 10.29
N HIS A 239 -41.09 27.49 10.57
CA HIS A 239 -40.73 28.87 10.21
C HIS A 239 -40.69 29.11 8.69
N LEU A 240 -40.52 28.05 7.90
CA LEU A 240 -40.61 28.10 6.43
C LEU A 240 -42.00 27.76 5.90
N LYS A 241 -43.00 27.65 6.78
CA LYS A 241 -44.40 27.29 6.45
C LYS A 241 -44.51 25.95 5.72
N ILE A 242 -43.61 25.02 6.00
CA ILE A 242 -43.62 23.67 5.43
C ILE A 242 -44.50 22.77 6.29
N SER A 243 -45.50 22.14 5.68
CA SER A 243 -46.43 21.25 6.36
C SER A 243 -45.74 20.01 6.94
N GLY A 244 -46.23 19.56 8.11
CA GLY A 244 -45.74 18.39 8.82
C GLY A 244 -45.13 18.70 10.18
N PRO A 245 -44.54 17.69 10.85
CA PRO A 245 -43.90 17.88 12.14
C PRO A 245 -42.70 18.82 12.04
N ALA A 246 -42.53 19.70 13.04
CA ALA A 246 -41.42 20.62 13.10
C ALA A 246 -40.08 19.87 13.12
N LYS A 247 -39.24 20.06 12.10
CA LYS A 247 -37.91 19.49 11.99
C LYS A 247 -36.88 20.60 11.90
N ARG A 248 -35.78 20.47 12.64
CA ARG A 248 -34.66 21.42 12.60
C ARG A 248 -33.95 21.36 11.24
N ILE A 249 -33.77 22.52 10.63
CA ILE A 249 -33.07 22.71 9.37
C ILE A 249 -31.59 22.97 9.64
N TYR A 250 -30.73 22.35 8.83
CA TYR A 250 -29.28 22.57 8.88
C TYR A 250 -28.81 23.12 7.55
N ILE A 251 -28.05 24.20 7.60
CA ILE A 251 -27.44 24.80 6.42
C ILE A 251 -25.93 24.78 6.61
N SER A 252 -25.21 24.27 5.61
CA SER A 252 -23.75 24.22 5.59
C SER A 252 -23.21 24.54 4.20
N GLU A 253 -21.91 24.79 4.12
CA GLU A 253 -21.21 24.82 2.83
C GLU A 253 -21.32 23.46 2.12
N ASN A 254 -21.38 23.47 0.79
CA ASN A 254 -21.34 22.24 0.00
C ASN A 254 -19.88 21.81 -0.19
N LEU A 255 -19.48 20.77 0.53
CA LEU A 255 -18.14 20.20 0.44
C LEU A 255 -18.06 19.05 -0.56
N SER A 256 -16.86 18.85 -1.13
CA SER A 256 -16.53 17.63 -1.88
C SER A 256 -16.72 16.38 -1.01
N ALA A 257 -16.79 15.20 -1.63
CA ALA A 257 -16.93 13.95 -0.88
C ALA A 257 -15.72 13.72 0.05
N LYS A 258 -14.51 14.05 -0.43
CA LYS A 258 -13.27 13.97 0.34
C LYS A 258 -13.29 14.92 1.53
N ASN A 259 -13.64 16.20 1.34
CA ASN A 259 -13.72 17.16 2.44
C ASN A 259 -14.85 16.86 3.42
N LYS A 260 -15.98 16.27 2.97
CA LYS A 260 -17.03 15.78 3.89
C LYS A 260 -16.50 14.68 4.80
N ARG A 261 -15.78 13.71 4.25
CA ARG A 261 -15.12 12.64 5.02
C ARG A 261 -14.04 13.21 5.95
N LEU A 262 -13.18 14.08 5.44
CA LEU A 262 -12.12 14.70 6.23
C LEU A 262 -12.69 15.54 7.38
N PHE A 263 -13.78 16.28 7.15
CA PHE A 263 -14.44 17.05 8.20
C PHE A 263 -15.06 16.16 9.27
N PHE A 264 -15.63 15.01 8.88
CA PHE A 264 -16.10 14.01 9.83
C PHE A 264 -14.95 13.49 10.71
N LEU A 265 -13.84 13.07 10.10
CA LEU A 265 -12.66 12.59 10.82
C LEU A 265 -12.05 13.67 11.71
N ALA A 266 -11.92 14.91 11.21
CA ALA A 266 -11.40 16.03 11.97
C ALA A 266 -12.28 16.38 13.17
N ARG A 267 -13.61 16.29 13.06
CA ARG A 267 -14.53 16.48 14.19
C ARG A 267 -14.38 15.39 15.24
N ASP A 268 -14.22 14.14 14.80
CA ASP A 268 -14.04 13.01 15.71
C ASP A 268 -12.70 13.12 16.45
N ALA A 269 -11.61 13.36 15.73
CA ALA A 269 -10.28 13.60 16.29
C ALA A 269 -10.27 14.81 17.24
N ALA A 270 -10.91 15.92 16.86
CA ALA A 270 -11.02 17.11 17.71
C ALA A 270 -11.76 16.79 19.02
N LYS A 271 -12.85 16.03 18.97
CA LYS A 271 -13.61 15.62 20.16
C LYS A 271 -12.78 14.73 21.09
N THR A 272 -12.09 13.74 20.53
CA THR A 272 -11.25 12.80 21.28
C THR A 272 -10.07 13.50 21.95
N ASN A 273 -9.48 14.49 21.28
CA ASN A 273 -8.30 15.23 21.76
C ASN A 273 -8.63 16.56 22.45
N GLN A 274 -9.91 16.78 22.81
CA GLN A 274 -10.36 17.95 23.58
C GLN A 274 -10.10 19.31 22.89
N PHE A 275 -10.14 19.34 21.56
CA PHE A 275 -10.18 20.60 20.81
C PHE A 275 -11.59 21.20 20.93
N GLU A 276 -11.67 22.46 21.35
CA GLU A 276 -12.95 23.13 21.58
C GLU A 276 -13.68 23.48 20.27
N PHE A 277 -12.95 23.76 19.19
CA PHE A 277 -13.53 24.21 17.94
C PHE A 277 -13.08 23.38 16.74
N CYS A 278 -14.06 22.98 15.92
CA CYS A 278 -13.85 22.41 14.60
C CYS A 278 -14.92 22.97 13.64
N TRP A 279 -14.49 23.66 12.59
CA TRP A 279 -15.40 24.34 11.65
C TRP A 279 -14.87 24.32 10.23
N VAL A 280 -15.74 24.72 9.31
CA VAL A 280 -15.44 24.86 7.89
C VAL A 280 -15.62 26.31 7.49
N SER A 281 -14.72 26.81 6.66
CA SER A 281 -14.82 28.14 6.04
C SER A 281 -14.19 28.11 4.66
N HIS A 282 -14.94 28.55 3.64
CA HIS A 282 -14.49 28.57 2.23
C HIS A 282 -13.98 27.19 1.75
N GLY A 283 -14.71 26.13 2.09
CA GLY A 283 -14.34 24.76 1.75
C GLY A 283 -13.14 24.19 2.51
N ARG A 284 -12.53 24.95 3.43
CA ARG A 284 -11.37 24.53 4.22
C ARG A 284 -11.77 24.18 5.64
N ILE A 285 -11.17 23.14 6.20
CA ILE A 285 -11.44 22.65 7.54
C ILE A 285 -10.41 23.23 8.51
N TYR A 286 -10.89 23.74 9.63
CA TYR A 286 -10.07 24.32 10.68
C TYR A 286 -10.42 23.71 12.03
N VAL A 287 -9.39 23.54 12.85
CA VAL A 287 -9.50 23.12 14.25
C VAL A 287 -8.76 24.10 15.15
N ARG A 288 -9.24 24.27 16.38
CA ARG A 288 -8.59 25.12 17.39
C ARG A 288 -8.78 24.50 18.77
N GLU A 289 -7.70 24.41 19.54
CA GLU A 289 -7.70 23.77 20.86
C GLU A 289 -8.51 24.59 21.87
N ARG A 290 -8.19 25.88 22.02
CA ARG A 290 -8.78 26.78 23.02
C ARG A 290 -9.08 28.17 22.45
N PRO A 291 -9.94 28.98 23.09
CA PRO A 291 -10.22 30.33 22.63
C PRO A 291 -8.93 31.16 22.67
N GLY A 292 -8.63 31.88 21.58
CA GLY A 292 -7.40 32.66 21.46
C GLY A 292 -6.16 31.90 20.98
N SER A 293 -6.17 30.56 20.95
CA SER A 293 -5.05 29.79 20.37
C SER A 293 -5.04 29.89 18.83
N PRO A 294 -3.88 29.69 18.17
CA PRO A 294 -3.84 29.57 16.72
C PRO A 294 -4.74 28.42 16.26
N HIS A 295 -5.31 28.57 15.07
CA HIS A 295 -6.07 27.51 14.42
C HIS A 295 -5.16 26.71 13.49
N LEU A 296 -5.41 25.41 13.36
CA LEU A 296 -4.74 24.53 12.41
C LEU A 296 -5.70 24.25 11.25
N GLN A 297 -5.18 24.31 10.02
CA GLN A 297 -5.93 23.89 8.84
C GLN A 297 -5.68 22.39 8.60
N VAL A 298 -6.75 21.62 8.46
CA VAL A 298 -6.68 20.19 8.09
C VAL A 298 -6.89 20.10 6.58
N LYS A 299 -5.84 19.75 5.83
CA LYS A 299 -5.86 19.60 4.36
C LYS A 299 -5.98 18.14 3.93
N ASN A 300 -5.41 17.23 4.71
CA ASN A 300 -5.41 15.80 4.41
C ASN A 300 -5.54 14.96 5.70
N GLU A 301 -5.65 13.63 5.55
CA GLU A 301 -5.76 12.72 6.70
C GLU A 301 -4.45 12.68 7.52
N SER A 302 -3.27 12.90 6.92
CA SER A 302 -2.01 12.99 7.67
C SER A 302 -1.95 14.17 8.63
N ASP A 303 -2.62 15.29 8.32
CA ASP A 303 -2.71 16.45 9.21
C ASP A 303 -3.47 16.11 10.51
N LEU A 304 -4.31 15.06 10.50
CA LEU A 304 -5.00 14.59 11.70
C LEU A 304 -4.02 14.05 12.76
N ALA A 305 -2.84 13.56 12.35
CA ALA A 305 -1.81 13.13 13.29
C ALA A 305 -1.32 14.30 14.17
N SER A 306 -1.42 15.55 13.69
CA SER A 306 -1.08 16.73 14.48
C SER A 306 -2.17 17.10 15.51
N ILE A 307 -3.35 16.51 15.40
CA ILE A 307 -4.49 16.70 16.32
C ILE A 307 -4.48 15.61 17.39
N VAL A 308 -4.02 14.40 17.04
CA VAL A 308 -3.90 13.28 17.98
C VAL A 308 -2.73 13.56 18.91
N LYS A 309 -3.00 13.80 20.19
CA LYS A 309 -1.94 13.84 21.21
C LYS A 309 -1.36 12.44 21.29
N ALA A 310 -0.04 12.31 21.15
CA ALA A 310 0.66 11.06 21.45
C ALA A 310 0.29 10.67 22.88
N ALA A 311 -0.29 9.48 23.04
CA ALA A 311 -0.68 8.92 24.33
C ALA A 311 0.55 8.63 25.20
#